data_AF-A0A7X0J740-F1
#
_entry.id   AF-A0A7X0J740-F1
#
_cell.length_a   1.000
_cell.length_b   1.000
_cell.length_c   1.000
_cell.angle_alpha   90.00
_cell.angle_beta   90.00
_cell.angle_gamma   90.00
#
_symmetry.space_group_name_H-M   'P 1'
#
loop_
_entity.id
_entity.type
_entity.pdbx_description
1 polymer ?
#
loop_
_entity_poly.entity_id
_entity_poly.type
_entity_poly.pdbx_seq_one_letter_code
_entity_poly.pdbx_strand_id
1 'polypeptide(L)'
;MSFLLLKSGIIQYAILFITVGITADNLMIAKLSGKRVSVISRGNWILILLLLFITQNQMLLWGRWITRWTPSLTVNQKDWLALGLLISIGVKMYTDHFQNKKEIPVINYTANNLLLLAFSSAVYLFVFGMAVQWLDRPDTNVTIILPVSILLFLGMGVWLGRSHSHKLINTLRTICTGLLMLGVVVLIFQLI
;
A
#
# COMPACT_ATOMS: atom_id res chain seq x y z
N MET A 1 -26.83 -20.62 -4.34
CA MET A 1 -26.60 -19.26 -4.88
C MET A 1 -26.14 -18.27 -3.80
N SER A 2 -26.67 -18.32 -2.57
CA SER A 2 -26.20 -17.48 -1.44
C SER A 2 -24.74 -17.71 -1.03
N PHE A 3 -24.26 -18.96 -1.03
CA PHE A 3 -22.89 -19.30 -0.61
C PHE A 3 -21.79 -18.73 -1.53
N LEU A 4 -22.03 -18.72 -2.86
CA LEU A 4 -21.09 -18.15 -3.84
C LEU A 4 -21.02 -16.61 -3.76
N LEU A 5 -22.15 -15.95 -3.48
CA LEU A 5 -22.18 -14.51 -3.25
C LEU A 5 -21.46 -14.13 -1.95
N LEU A 6 -21.64 -14.93 -0.89
CA LEU A 6 -20.92 -14.74 0.37
C LEU A 6 -19.40 -14.88 0.18
N LYS A 7 -18.97 -15.91 -0.58
CA LYS A 7 -17.55 -16.17 -0.89
C LYS A 7 -16.93 -15.01 -1.67
N SER A 8 -17.66 -14.48 -2.65
CA SER A 8 -17.23 -13.31 -3.42
C SER A 8 -17.07 -12.06 -2.54
N GLY A 9 -18.04 -11.78 -1.66
CA GLY A 9 -17.97 -10.63 -0.76
C GLY A 9 -16.80 -10.69 0.22
N ILE A 10 -16.51 -11.86 0.81
CA ILE A 10 -15.40 -12.03 1.76
C ILE A 10 -14.05 -11.73 1.11
N ILE A 11 -13.83 -12.16 -0.14
CA ILE A 11 -12.59 -11.89 -0.89
C ILE A 11 -12.45 -10.39 -1.14
N GLN A 12 -13.53 -9.68 -1.47
CA GLN A 12 -13.49 -8.22 -1.66
C GLN A 12 -13.07 -7.50 -0.37
N TYR A 13 -13.62 -7.90 0.79
CA TYR A 13 -13.20 -7.35 2.08
C TYR A 13 -11.73 -7.64 2.41
N ALA A 14 -11.23 -8.84 2.08
CA ALA A 14 -9.82 -9.18 2.26
C ALA A 14 -8.91 -8.27 1.42
N ILE A 15 -9.24 -8.05 0.15
CA ILE A 15 -8.48 -7.17 -0.74
C ILE A 15 -8.55 -5.72 -0.26
N LEU A 16 -9.69 -5.27 0.27
CA LEU A 16 -9.82 -3.96 0.91
C LEU A 16 -8.89 -3.80 2.11
N PHE A 17 -8.85 -4.79 3.01
CA PHE A 17 -7.97 -4.74 4.18
C PHE A 17 -6.49 -4.71 3.79
N ILE A 18 -6.10 -5.48 2.77
CA ILE A 18 -4.74 -5.43 2.22
C ILE A 18 -4.44 -4.04 1.64
N THR A 19 -5.37 -3.49 0.85
CA THR A 19 -5.22 -2.16 0.24
C THR A 19 -5.02 -1.07 1.29
N VAL A 20 -5.87 -1.06 2.32
CA VAL A 20 -5.77 -0.12 3.45
C VAL A 20 -4.42 -0.26 4.16
N GLY A 21 -3.97 -1.49 4.39
CA GLY A 21 -2.70 -1.69 5.09
C GLY A 21 -1.46 -1.34 4.27
N ILE A 22 -1.45 -1.61 2.96
CA ILE A 22 -0.36 -1.19 2.07
C ILE A 22 -0.28 0.33 1.99
N THR A 23 -1.43 0.99 1.84
CA THR A 23 -1.50 2.45 1.74
C THR A 23 -1.16 3.18 3.04
N ALA A 24 -1.12 2.49 4.19
CA ALA A 24 -0.71 3.09 5.45
C ALA A 24 0.77 3.50 5.50
N ASP A 25 1.64 2.96 4.64
CA ASP A 25 3.04 3.43 4.56
C ASP A 25 3.14 4.88 4.06
N ASN A 26 2.13 5.32 3.29
CA ASN A 26 1.99 6.71 2.83
C ASN A 26 1.77 7.68 3.98
N LEU A 27 1.14 7.22 5.07
CA LEU A 27 0.93 8.01 6.28
C LEU A 27 2.27 8.43 6.90
N MET A 28 3.25 7.52 6.89
CA MET A 28 4.58 7.75 7.46
C MET A 28 5.41 8.70 6.59
N ILE A 29 5.31 8.55 5.27
CA ILE A 29 5.97 9.40 4.30
C ILE A 29 5.43 10.83 4.34
N ALA A 30 4.12 10.97 4.33
CA ALA A 30 3.45 12.27 4.38
C ALA A 30 3.69 13.00 5.72
N LYS A 31 3.80 12.27 6.83
CA LYS A 31 4.22 12.82 8.14
C LYS A 31 5.57 13.51 8.07
N LEU A 32 6.56 12.86 7.45
CA LEU A 32 7.91 13.40 7.33
C LEU A 32 7.89 14.71 6.56
N SER A 33 7.13 14.73 5.46
CA SER A 33 6.93 15.93 4.66
C SER A 33 6.26 17.02 5.49
N GLY A 34 5.18 16.72 6.22
CA GLY A 34 4.47 17.69 7.06
C GLY A 34 5.35 18.40 8.11
N LYS A 35 6.29 17.67 8.73
CA LYS A 35 7.22 18.24 9.74
C LYS A 35 8.25 19.21 9.17
N ARG A 36 8.80 18.92 7.97
CA ARG A 36 9.86 19.74 7.35
C ARG A 36 9.35 20.77 6.35
N VAL A 37 8.06 20.77 6.05
CA VAL A 37 7.40 21.80 5.24
C VAL A 37 7.39 23.17 5.93
N SER A 38 7.84 23.30 7.19
CA SER A 38 8.19 24.61 7.75
C SER A 38 9.42 25.25 7.07
N VAL A 39 10.29 24.45 6.42
CA VAL A 39 11.56 24.88 5.80
C VAL A 39 11.45 25.00 4.27
N ILE A 40 10.51 24.29 3.65
CA ILE A 40 10.28 24.31 2.20
C ILE A 40 9.03 25.17 1.93
N SER A 41 9.15 26.17 1.05
CA SER A 41 8.08 27.04 0.54
C SER A 41 6.67 26.41 0.58
N ARG A 42 5.68 27.18 1.08
CA ARG A 42 4.27 26.77 1.36
C ARG A 42 3.54 26.05 0.21
N GLY A 43 4.05 26.05 -1.02
CA GLY A 43 3.47 25.37 -2.20
C GLY A 43 4.01 23.97 -2.53
N ASN A 44 5.22 23.60 -2.09
CA ASN A 44 5.90 22.40 -2.61
C ASN A 44 5.35 21.07 -2.05
N TRP A 45 4.62 21.10 -0.93
CA TRP A 45 4.07 19.88 -0.32
C TRP A 45 2.97 19.23 -1.17
N ILE A 46 2.16 20.02 -1.87
CA ILE A 46 1.12 19.52 -2.78
C ILE A 46 1.78 18.77 -3.95
N LEU A 47 2.85 19.34 -4.51
CA LEU A 47 3.61 18.72 -5.58
C LEU A 47 4.23 17.38 -5.13
N ILE A 48 4.76 17.31 -3.90
CA ILE A 48 5.27 16.07 -3.33
C ILE A 48 4.17 15.02 -3.19
N LEU A 49 2.99 15.39 -2.67
CA LEU A 49 1.87 14.45 -2.56
C LEU A 49 1.39 13.96 -3.92
N LEU A 50 1.32 14.86 -4.90
CA LEU A 50 0.91 14.54 -6.26
C LEU A 50 1.93 13.61 -6.92
N LEU A 51 3.23 13.84 -6.72
CA LEU A 51 4.30 12.95 -7.16
C LEU A 51 4.14 11.56 -6.54
N LEU A 52 3.98 11.48 -5.21
CA LEU A 52 3.79 10.21 -4.50
C LEU A 52 2.55 9.47 -5.01
N PHE A 53 1.43 10.18 -5.15
CA PHE A 53 0.19 9.62 -5.67
C PHE A 53 0.36 9.06 -7.08
N ILE A 54 0.96 9.83 -8.00
CA ILE A 54 1.18 9.40 -9.39
C ILE A 54 2.13 8.20 -9.42
N THR A 55 3.28 8.25 -8.75
CA THR A 55 4.25 7.15 -8.74
C THR A 55 3.63 5.85 -8.22
N GLN A 56 2.82 5.94 -7.17
CA GLN A 56 2.14 4.80 -6.58
C GLN A 56 1.05 4.21 -7.49
N ASN A 57 0.25 5.07 -8.12
CA ASN A 57 -0.75 4.63 -9.08
C ASN A 57 -0.11 3.97 -10.31
N GLN A 58 0.97 4.58 -10.82
CA GLN A 58 1.72 4.00 -11.92
C GLN A 58 2.26 2.62 -11.52
N MET A 59 2.93 2.49 -10.37
CA MET A 59 3.47 1.20 -9.94
C MET A 59 2.42 0.09 -9.84
N LEU A 60 1.21 0.40 -9.36
CA LEU A 60 0.10 -0.54 -9.39
C LEU A 60 -0.23 -0.99 -10.84
N LEU A 61 -0.39 -0.04 -11.76
CA LEU A 61 -0.70 -0.32 -13.16
C LEU A 61 0.41 -1.15 -13.83
N TRP A 62 1.66 -0.82 -13.57
CA TRP A 62 2.82 -1.56 -14.06
C TRP A 62 2.85 -2.99 -13.51
N GLY A 63 2.52 -3.19 -12.24
CA GLY A 63 2.37 -4.52 -11.63
C GLY A 63 1.29 -5.37 -12.30
N ARG A 64 0.14 -4.78 -12.63
CA ARG A 64 -0.92 -5.48 -13.38
C ARG A 64 -0.53 -5.75 -14.83
N TRP A 65 0.24 -4.86 -15.44
CA TRP A 65 0.65 -4.98 -16.83
C TRP A 65 1.69 -6.10 -17.01
N ILE A 66 2.70 -6.17 -16.14
CA ILE A 66 3.78 -7.17 -16.26
C ILE A 66 3.27 -8.61 -16.12
N THR A 67 2.19 -8.83 -15.36
CA THR A 67 1.58 -10.16 -15.24
C THR A 67 1.00 -10.69 -16.54
N ARG A 68 0.69 -9.82 -17.52
CA ARG A 68 0.24 -10.25 -18.87
C ARG A 68 1.36 -10.88 -19.69
N TRP A 69 2.61 -10.61 -19.34
CA TRP A 69 3.81 -11.13 -19.99
C TRP A 69 4.35 -12.39 -19.30
N THR A 70 3.72 -12.81 -18.20
CA THR A 70 4.10 -14.03 -17.50
C THR A 70 3.72 -15.25 -18.34
N PRO A 71 4.58 -16.28 -18.45
CA PRO A 71 4.27 -17.52 -19.15
C PRO A 71 2.98 -18.15 -18.61
N SER A 72 2.36 -19.04 -19.40
CA SER A 72 1.09 -19.68 -19.07
C SER A 72 1.19 -20.56 -17.82
N LEU A 73 1.03 -19.93 -16.66
CA LEU A 73 0.90 -20.60 -15.36
C LEU A 73 -0.51 -21.18 -15.22
N THR A 74 -0.62 -22.33 -14.56
CA THR A 74 -1.92 -22.88 -14.16
C THR A 74 -2.61 -21.97 -13.13
N VAL A 75 -3.94 -22.06 -13.00
CA VAL A 75 -4.71 -21.24 -12.05
C VAL A 75 -4.16 -21.40 -10.62
N ASN A 76 -3.94 -22.63 -10.17
CA ASN A 76 -3.37 -22.90 -8.85
C ASN A 76 -1.99 -22.28 -8.65
N GLN A 77 -1.10 -22.32 -9.66
CA GLN A 77 0.22 -21.70 -9.55
C GLN A 77 0.13 -20.17 -9.40
N LYS A 78 -0.79 -19.52 -10.12
CA LYS A 78 -1.02 -18.08 -10.00
C LYS A 78 -1.51 -17.70 -8.61
N ASP A 79 -2.46 -18.45 -8.06
CA ASP A 79 -3.01 -18.21 -6.72
C ASP A 79 -1.94 -18.34 -5.63
N TRP A 80 -1.11 -19.39 -5.70
CA TRP A 80 -0.02 -19.60 -4.75
C TRP A 80 1.08 -18.53 -4.87
N LEU A 81 1.42 -18.10 -6.08
CA LEU A 81 2.39 -17.01 -6.27
C LEU A 81 1.84 -15.67 -5.76
N ALA A 82 0.57 -15.37 -6.03
CA ALA A 82 -0.08 -14.17 -5.52
C ALA A 82 -0.11 -14.16 -3.99
N LEU A 83 -0.49 -15.28 -3.37
CA LEU A 83 -0.44 -15.44 -1.91
C LEU A 83 0.97 -15.27 -1.36
N GLY A 84 1.98 -15.90 -1.97
CA GLY A 84 3.37 -15.75 -1.56
C GLY A 84 3.86 -14.30 -1.62
N LEU A 85 3.50 -13.57 -2.67
CA LEU A 85 3.78 -12.14 -2.81
C LEU A 85 3.11 -11.31 -1.70
N LEU A 86 1.82 -11.53 -1.44
CA LEU A 86 1.05 -10.80 -0.42
C LEU A 86 1.58 -11.07 0.99
N ILE A 87 1.91 -12.32 1.30
CA ILE A 87 2.55 -12.71 2.57
C ILE A 87 3.91 -12.02 2.71
N SER A 88 4.73 -12.01 1.65
CA SER A 88 6.04 -11.36 1.66
C SER A 88 5.93 -9.86 1.97
N ILE A 89 4.99 -9.15 1.34
CA ILE A 89 4.71 -7.74 1.65
C ILE A 89 4.28 -7.59 3.12
N GLY A 90 3.34 -8.40 3.58
CA GLY A 90 2.82 -8.30 4.93
C GLY A 90 3.88 -8.52 6.01
N VAL A 91 4.68 -9.58 5.85
CA VAL A 91 5.83 -9.86 6.74
C VAL A 91 6.84 -8.72 6.67
N LYS A 92 7.17 -8.20 5.48
CA LYS A 92 8.11 -7.10 5.33
C LYS A 92 7.61 -5.81 6.01
N MET A 93 6.34 -5.44 5.82
CA MET A 93 5.74 -4.27 6.45
C MET A 93 5.62 -4.43 7.98
N TYR A 94 5.28 -5.63 8.45
CA TYR A 94 5.22 -5.93 9.88
C TYR A 94 6.61 -5.82 10.52
N THR A 95 7.62 -6.47 9.92
CA THR A 95 9.01 -6.39 10.42
C THR A 95 9.54 -4.96 10.40
N ASP A 96 9.32 -4.20 9.32
CA ASP A 96 9.72 -2.80 9.22
C ASP A 96 8.98 -1.88 10.21
N HIS A 97 7.77 -2.26 10.66
CA HIS A 97 7.03 -1.53 11.68
C HIS A 97 7.55 -1.83 13.10
N PHE A 98 7.74 -3.11 13.44
CA PHE A 98 8.05 -3.54 14.80
C PHE A 98 9.56 -3.55 15.13
N GLN A 99 10.44 -3.74 14.14
CA GLN A 99 11.87 -3.83 14.42
C GLN A 99 12.54 -2.48 14.71
N ASN A 100 11.81 -1.36 14.78
CA ASN A 100 12.36 0.00 15.02
C ASN A 100 13.58 0.36 14.14
N LYS A 101 13.84 -0.40 13.06
CA LYS A 101 14.89 -0.15 12.07
C LYS A 101 14.40 0.95 11.13
N LYS A 102 14.40 2.16 11.67
CA LYS A 102 14.61 3.44 11.01
C LYS A 102 14.53 4.45 12.14
N GLU A 103 15.70 4.74 12.73
CA GLU A 103 16.08 6.15 12.73
C GLU A 103 15.78 6.63 11.32
N ILE A 104 14.66 7.32 11.17
CA ILE A 104 14.29 7.82 9.86
C ILE A 104 15.46 8.75 9.54
N PRO A 105 16.31 8.41 8.55
CA PRO A 105 17.46 9.23 8.29
C PRO A 105 16.95 10.63 8.10
N VAL A 106 17.72 11.63 8.51
CA VAL A 106 17.32 13.01 8.31
C VAL A 106 17.30 13.23 6.79
N ILE A 107 16.18 12.94 6.13
CA ILE A 107 16.10 12.94 4.66
C ILE A 107 16.13 14.39 4.23
N ASN A 108 17.25 14.81 3.65
CA ASN A 108 17.30 16.06 2.92
C ASN A 108 16.31 15.96 1.76
N TYR A 109 15.38 16.90 1.66
CA TYR A 109 14.31 16.95 0.66
C TYR A 109 14.85 17.38 -0.72
N THR A 110 15.94 16.77 -1.17
CA THR A 110 16.39 16.83 -2.55
C THR A 110 15.49 15.96 -3.41
N ALA A 111 15.34 16.34 -4.69
CA ALA A 111 14.51 15.62 -5.65
C ALA A 111 14.84 14.11 -5.70
N ASN A 112 16.13 13.76 -5.66
CA ASN A 112 16.59 12.37 -5.67
C ASN A 112 16.09 11.56 -4.46
N ASN A 113 16.12 12.16 -3.26
CA ASN A 113 15.67 11.48 -2.04
C ASN A 113 14.15 11.34 -1.98
N LEU A 114 13.42 12.33 -2.51
CA LEU A 114 11.97 12.27 -2.65
C LEU A 114 11.55 11.17 -3.62
N LEU A 115 12.24 11.06 -4.76
CA LEU A 115 12.02 9.98 -5.72
C LEU A 115 12.34 8.62 -5.09
N LEU A 116 13.49 8.48 -4.43
CA LEU A 116 13.88 7.23 -3.76
C LEU A 116 12.81 6.77 -2.76
N LEU A 117 12.28 7.71 -1.97
CA LEU A 117 11.24 7.44 -1.00
C LEU A 117 9.91 7.05 -1.68
N ALA A 118 9.52 7.77 -2.74
CA ALA A 118 8.35 7.46 -3.54
C ALA A 118 8.41 6.06 -4.13
N PHE A 119 9.52 5.72 -4.79
CA PHE A 119 9.75 4.40 -5.36
C PHE A 119 9.78 3.32 -4.28
N SER A 120 10.49 3.54 -3.16
CA SER A 120 10.56 2.56 -2.07
C SER A 120 9.18 2.19 -1.52
N SER A 121 8.27 3.16 -1.40
CA SER A 121 6.89 2.90 -0.96
C SER A 121 6.02 2.26 -2.03
N ALA A 122 6.27 2.62 -3.29
CA ALA A 122 5.47 2.17 -4.42
C ALA A 122 5.77 0.72 -4.82
N VAL A 123 6.90 0.14 -4.39
CA VAL A 123 7.21 -1.29 -4.61
C VAL A 123 6.10 -2.19 -4.05
N TYR A 124 5.54 -1.89 -2.87
CA TYR A 124 4.46 -2.71 -2.31
C TYR A 124 3.20 -2.68 -3.19
N LEU A 125 2.87 -1.53 -3.78
CA LEU A 125 1.74 -1.40 -4.70
C LEU A 125 1.99 -2.09 -6.04
N PHE A 126 3.24 -2.11 -6.52
CA PHE A 126 3.63 -2.89 -7.69
C PHE A 126 3.39 -4.39 -7.46
N VAL A 127 3.93 -4.92 -6.35
CA VAL A 127 3.78 -6.34 -6.01
C VAL A 127 2.31 -6.70 -5.75
N PHE A 128 1.56 -5.82 -5.09
CA PHE A 128 0.11 -5.98 -4.90
C PHE A 128 -0.65 -6.00 -6.23
N GLY A 129 -0.29 -5.12 -7.18
CA GLY A 129 -0.86 -5.10 -8.52
C GLY A 129 -0.66 -6.41 -9.27
N MET A 130 0.53 -7.02 -9.13
CA MET A 130 0.78 -8.36 -9.67
C MET A 130 -0.11 -9.41 -9.01
N ALA A 131 -0.15 -9.43 -7.68
CA ALA A 131 -0.91 -10.43 -6.93
C ALA A 131 -2.41 -10.38 -7.25
N VAL A 132 -3.02 -9.19 -7.28
CA VAL A 132 -4.45 -9.03 -7.61
C VAL A 132 -4.75 -9.49 -9.04
N GLN A 133 -3.85 -9.23 -9.99
CA GLN A 133 -4.04 -9.64 -11.38
C GLN A 133 -3.90 -11.15 -11.56
N TRP A 134 -3.03 -11.81 -10.79
CA TRP A 134 -2.88 -13.27 -10.80
C TRP A 134 -4.03 -14.02 -10.14
N LEU A 135 -4.64 -13.44 -9.11
CA LEU A 135 -5.87 -13.98 -8.50
C LEU A 135 -7.09 -13.95 -9.45
N ASP A 136 -6.92 -13.37 -10.64
CA ASP A 136 -7.94 -13.18 -11.67
C ASP A 136 -9.24 -12.57 -11.12
N ARG A 137 -9.07 -11.66 -10.15
CA ARG A 137 -10.14 -10.87 -9.57
C ARG A 137 -9.99 -9.42 -10.05
N PRO A 138 -10.38 -9.12 -11.31
CA PRO A 138 -10.49 -7.75 -11.76
C PRO A 138 -11.66 -7.10 -11.03
N ASP A 139 -11.41 -6.63 -9.82
CA ASP A 139 -12.42 -5.93 -9.05
C ASP A 139 -12.38 -4.44 -9.42
N THR A 140 -13.47 -3.97 -10.00
CA THR A 140 -13.74 -2.55 -10.24
C THR A 140 -13.55 -1.74 -8.96
N ASN A 141 -13.86 -2.34 -7.81
CA ASN A 141 -13.67 -1.74 -6.50
C ASN A 141 -12.18 -1.48 -6.21
N VAL A 142 -11.26 -2.39 -6.56
CA VAL A 142 -9.81 -2.16 -6.36
C VAL A 142 -9.32 -0.99 -7.21
N THR A 143 -9.87 -0.86 -8.43
CA THR A 143 -9.45 0.20 -9.36
C THR A 143 -9.85 1.59 -8.87
N ILE A 144 -10.95 1.73 -8.11
CA ILE A 144 -11.42 3.01 -7.57
C ILE A 144 -10.97 3.24 -6.13
N ILE A 145 -11.14 2.24 -5.26
CA ILE A 145 -10.92 2.36 -3.82
C ILE A 145 -9.44 2.55 -3.51
N LEU A 146 -8.54 1.94 -4.28
CA LEU A 146 -7.11 2.05 -4.02
C LEU A 146 -6.58 3.47 -4.28
N PRO A 147 -6.83 4.13 -5.42
CA PRO A 147 -6.48 5.55 -5.60
C PRO A 147 -7.07 6.46 -4.52
N VAL A 148 -8.34 6.25 -4.16
CA VAL A 148 -9.00 7.02 -3.08
C VAL A 148 -8.30 6.80 -1.74
N SER A 149 -7.96 5.55 -1.41
CA SER A 149 -7.24 5.20 -0.18
C SER A 149 -5.86 5.84 -0.14
N ILE A 150 -5.10 5.81 -1.24
CA ILE A 150 -3.80 6.49 -1.34
C ILE A 150 -3.97 7.98 -1.01
N LEU A 151 -4.92 8.67 -1.65
CA LEU A 151 -5.16 10.10 -1.42
C LEU A 151 -5.54 10.39 0.04
N LEU A 152 -6.43 9.57 0.62
CA LEU A 152 -6.85 9.71 2.02
C LEU A 152 -5.66 9.56 2.98
N PHE A 153 -4.85 8.50 2.83
CA PHE A 153 -3.69 8.28 3.71
C PHE A 153 -2.59 9.32 3.52
N LEU A 154 -2.34 9.78 2.29
CA LEU A 154 -1.42 10.89 2.02
C LEU A 154 -1.91 12.18 2.68
N GLY A 155 -3.18 12.53 2.51
CA GLY A 155 -3.81 13.72 3.10
C GLY A 155 -3.80 13.67 4.63
N MET A 156 -4.24 12.55 5.20
CA MET A 156 -4.19 12.31 6.65
C MET A 156 -2.77 12.40 7.20
N GLY A 157 -1.78 11.86 6.49
CA GLY A 157 -0.39 11.90 6.94
C GLY A 157 0.18 13.32 6.98
N VAL A 158 -0.19 14.18 6.02
CA VAL A 158 0.19 15.60 6.06
C VAL A 158 -0.53 16.33 7.20
N TRP A 159 -1.84 16.12 7.34
CA TRP A 159 -2.65 16.75 8.39
C TRP A 159 -2.15 16.39 9.79
N LEU A 160 -1.99 15.09 10.07
CA LEU A 160 -1.46 14.59 11.34
C LEU A 160 0.02 14.96 11.54
N GLY A 161 0.80 15.05 10.46
CA GLY A 161 2.18 15.53 10.47
C GLY A 161 2.29 16.97 10.98
N ARG A 162 1.40 17.86 10.52
CA ARG A 162 1.30 19.25 10.98
C ARG A 162 0.79 19.37 12.41
N SER A 163 -0.16 18.51 12.81
CA SER A 163 -0.72 18.47 14.16
C SER A 163 0.25 17.89 15.22
N HIS A 164 1.45 17.43 14.84
CA HIS A 164 2.42 16.78 15.73
C HIS A 164 1.89 15.53 16.45
N SER A 165 0.82 14.93 15.93
CA SER A 165 0.11 13.79 16.54
C SER A 165 0.80 12.45 16.27
N HIS A 166 2.02 12.28 16.79
CA HIS A 166 2.88 11.12 16.48
C HIS A 166 2.33 9.80 16.99
N LYS A 167 1.68 9.80 18.16
CA LYS A 167 1.05 8.60 18.73
C LYS A 167 -0.06 8.09 17.80
N LEU A 168 -0.95 8.99 17.34
CA LEU A 168 -2.03 8.62 16.42
C LEU A 168 -1.54 8.02 15.11
N ILE A 169 -0.49 8.59 14.50
CA ILE A 169 0.09 8.03 13.26
C ILE A 169 0.61 6.62 13.48
N ASN A 170 1.29 6.38 14.61
CA ASN A 170 1.82 5.06 14.91
C ASN A 170 0.69 4.05 15.15
N THR A 171 -0.32 4.43 15.95
CA THR A 171 -1.50 3.60 16.20
C THR A 171 -2.25 3.26 14.92
N LEU A 172 -2.49 4.24 14.05
CA LEU A 172 -3.15 4.02 12.76
C LEU A 172 -2.32 3.07 11.89
N ARG A 173 -1.00 3.26 11.81
CA ARG A 173 -0.11 2.35 11.08
C ARG A 173 -0.18 0.93 11.64
N THR A 174 -0.16 0.74 12.96
CA THR A 174 -0.29 -0.58 13.59
C THR A 174 -1.61 -1.25 13.22
N ILE A 175 -2.73 -0.52 13.30
CA ILE A 175 -4.06 -1.03 12.95
C ILE A 175 -4.08 -1.44 11.47
N CYS A 176 -3.60 -0.59 10.57
CA CYS A 176 -3.58 -0.85 9.15
C CYS A 176 -2.67 -2.03 8.77
N THR A 177 -1.49 -2.17 9.39
CA THR A 177 -0.63 -3.35 9.20
C THR A 177 -1.31 -4.62 9.72
N GLY A 178 -2.03 -4.54 10.84
CA GLY A 178 -2.85 -5.65 11.34
C GLY A 178 -3.96 -6.04 10.36
N LEU A 179 -4.65 -5.06 9.78
CA LEU A 179 -5.67 -5.28 8.75
C LEU A 179 -5.09 -5.96 7.51
N LEU A 180 -3.90 -5.54 7.04
CA LEU A 180 -3.24 -6.23 5.94
C LEU A 180 -3.05 -7.71 6.23
N MET A 181 -2.47 -8.04 7.40
CA MET A 181 -2.23 -9.43 7.78
C MET A 181 -3.53 -10.23 7.88
N LEU A 182 -4.58 -9.62 8.45
CA LEU A 182 -5.91 -10.23 8.51
C LEU A 182 -6.47 -10.48 7.11
N GLY A 183 -6.36 -9.51 6.20
CA GLY A 183 -6.78 -9.66 4.81
C GLY A 183 -6.05 -10.79 4.10
N VAL A 184 -4.73 -10.91 4.27
CA VAL A 184 -3.93 -12.01 3.72
C VAL A 184 -4.40 -13.36 4.27
N VAL A 185 -4.60 -13.47 5.59
CA VAL A 185 -5.08 -14.70 6.24
C VAL A 185 -6.47 -15.11 5.71
N VAL A 186 -7.40 -14.17 5.61
CA VAL A 186 -8.73 -14.43 5.05
C VAL A 186 -8.62 -14.92 3.60
N LEU A 187 -7.73 -14.33 2.81
CA LEU A 187 -7.53 -14.73 1.42
C LEU A 187 -6.98 -16.17 1.29
N ILE A 188 -6.07 -16.56 2.19
CA ILE A 188 -5.55 -17.94 2.29
C ILE A 188 -6.69 -18.93 2.56
N PHE A 189 -7.53 -18.65 3.57
CA PHE A 189 -8.65 -19.54 3.93
C PHE A 189 -9.73 -19.65 2.85
N GLN A 190 -9.84 -18.68 1.94
CA GLN A 190 -10.82 -18.72 0.86
C GLN A 190 -10.34 -19.46 -0.39
N LEU A 191 -9.01 -19.52 -0.58
CA LEU A 191 -8.35 -20.13 -1.74
C LEU A 191 -7.95 -21.60 -1.50
N ILE A 192 -7.70 -21.98 -0.24
CA ILE A 192 -7.56 -23.38 0.19
C ILE A 192 -8.95 -24.02 0.28
#